data_AF-A0A7K8XRN6-F1
#
_entry.id   AF-A0A7K8XRN6-F1
#
_cell.length_a   1.000
_cell.length_b   1.000
_cell.length_c   1.000
_cell.angle_alpha   90.00
_cell.angle_beta   90.00
_cell.angle_gamma   90.00
#
_symmetry.space_group_name_H-M   'P 1'
#
loop_
_entity.id
_entity.type
_entity.pdbx_description
1 polymer ?
#
loop_
_entity_poly.entity_id
_entity_poly.type
_entity_poly.pdbx_seq_one_letter_code
_entity_poly.pdbx_strand_id
1 'polypeptide(L)'
;KKSDKPLYGNDRFEGYCLDLLKELSNILGFIYEVKLVSDGKYGAQNDKGEWNGMVKELIDHKADLAVAPLTITYVREKVIDFSKPFMTLGISILYRKPNGTNPGVFSFLNPLSPDIWMYVLLACLGVSCVLFVIARFTPYEWYNPHPCNPDSDVVENNFTLLNSFWFGVGALMQQGSELMPKALSTRIVGGIWWFFTLIIISSYTANLAAFLTVERMESPID
;
A
#
# COMPACT_ATOMS: atom_id res chain seq x y z
N LYS A 1 28.45 21.10 7.95
CA LYS A 1 28.22 22.33 8.75
C LYS A 1 29.57 23.03 8.91
N LYS A 2 29.66 24.36 8.86
CA LYS A 2 30.90 25.06 9.22
C LYS A 2 30.93 25.21 10.74
N SER A 3 32.07 24.89 11.37
CA SER A 3 32.28 25.11 12.81
C SER A 3 32.29 26.61 13.11
N ASP A 4 31.70 27.02 14.23
CA ASP A 4 31.74 28.40 14.72
C ASP A 4 33.15 28.85 15.12
N LYS A 5 34.07 27.90 15.36
CA LYS A 5 35.48 28.15 15.68
C LYS A 5 36.41 27.57 14.61
N PRO A 6 37.49 28.27 14.24
CA PRO A 6 38.49 27.72 13.34
C PRO A 6 39.21 26.56 14.03
N LEU A 7 39.15 25.39 13.40
CA LEU A 7 39.82 24.16 13.85
C LEU A 7 41.15 24.01 13.11
N TYR A 8 42.17 23.45 13.77
CA TYR A 8 43.52 23.29 13.23
C TYR A 8 43.99 21.84 13.37
N GLY A 9 44.89 21.39 12.49
CA GLY A 9 45.46 20.04 12.56
C GLY A 9 44.41 18.94 12.39
N ASN A 10 44.45 17.94 13.27
CA ASN A 10 43.57 16.77 13.27
C ASN A 10 42.13 17.12 13.66
N ASP A 11 41.94 18.16 14.49
CA ASP A 11 40.61 18.57 14.99
C ASP A 11 39.68 19.09 13.89
N ARG A 12 40.19 19.28 12.67
CA ARG A 12 39.40 19.66 11.50
C ARG A 12 38.51 18.54 10.96
N PHE A 13 38.77 17.30 11.36
CA PHE A 13 38.09 16.12 10.86
C PHE A 13 37.29 15.44 11.97
N GLU A 14 36.09 14.99 11.64
CA GLU A 14 35.21 14.23 12.53
C GLU A 14 34.60 13.05 11.77
N GLY A 15 34.21 12.00 12.51
CA GLY A 15 33.48 10.86 11.96
C GLY A 15 34.05 9.51 12.40
N TYR A 16 33.38 8.44 11.97
CA TYR A 16 33.62 7.08 12.43
C TYR A 16 35.10 6.64 12.35
N CYS A 17 35.79 6.92 11.23
CA CYS A 17 37.19 6.53 11.05
C CYS A 17 38.15 7.30 11.96
N LEU A 18 37.81 8.56 12.31
CA LEU A 18 38.63 9.39 13.20
C LEU A 18 38.50 8.91 14.64
N ASP A 19 37.28 8.59 15.07
CA ASP A 19 37.04 8.02 16.40
C ASP A 19 37.75 6.68 16.55
N LEU A 20 37.68 5.82 15.53
CA LEU A 20 38.41 4.55 15.51
C LEU A 20 39.94 4.75 15.62
N LEU A 21 40.50 5.68 14.85
CA LEU A 21 41.93 5.98 14.88
C LEU A 21 42.37 6.53 16.25
N LYS A 22 41.53 7.36 16.88
CA LYS A 22 41.77 7.89 18.22
C LYS A 22 41.80 6.78 19.27
N GLU A 23 40.85 5.85 19.23
CA GLU A 23 40.86 4.69 20.14
C GLU A 23 42.09 3.80 19.92
N LEU A 24 42.48 3.55 18.66
CA LEU A 24 43.70 2.80 18.36
C LEU A 24 44.96 3.51 18.89
N SER A 25 45.04 4.83 18.73
CA SER A 25 46.14 5.66 19.25
C SER A 25 46.22 5.63 20.77
N ASN A 26 45.09 5.68 21.47
CA ASN A 26 45.04 5.57 22.93
C ASN A 26 45.50 4.20 23.45
N ILE A 27 45.16 3.11 22.75
CA ILE A 27 45.51 1.75 23.14
C ILE A 27 46.98 1.43 22.83
N LEU A 28 47.45 1.81 21.64
CA LEU A 28 48.78 1.45 21.13
C LEU A 28 49.86 2.51 21.44
N GLY A 29 49.46 3.72 21.82
CA GLY A 29 50.37 4.79 22.27
C GLY A 29 51.10 5.52 21.15
N PHE A 30 50.60 5.52 19.90
CA PHE A 30 51.22 6.26 18.79
C PHE A 30 50.61 7.65 18.59
N ILE A 31 51.43 8.58 18.10
CA ILE A 31 51.00 9.92 17.67
C ILE A 31 50.73 9.87 16.16
N TYR A 32 49.70 10.59 15.69
CA TYR A 32 49.33 10.60 14.27
C TYR A 32 49.02 12.01 13.76
N GLU A 33 49.23 12.21 12.46
CA GLU A 33 48.82 13.41 11.72
C GLU A 33 47.89 12.97 10.58
N VAL A 34 46.67 13.53 10.53
CA VAL A 34 45.68 13.16 9.52
C VAL A 34 45.87 14.03 8.27
N LYS A 35 46.07 13.36 7.13
CA LYS A 35 46.14 13.99 5.80
C LYS A 35 45.10 13.38 4.89
N LEU A 36 44.48 14.22 4.07
CA LEU A 36 43.61 13.77 2.99
C LEU A 36 44.49 13.41 1.79
N VAL A 37 44.12 12.33 1.11
CA VAL A 37 44.76 11.91 -0.14
C VAL A 37 44.71 13.05 -1.17
N SER A 38 45.83 13.24 -1.88
CA SER A 38 46.03 14.43 -2.73
C SER A 38 45.05 14.51 -3.90
N ASP A 39 44.59 13.37 -4.43
CA ASP A 39 43.75 13.27 -5.63
C ASP A 39 42.27 12.92 -5.33
N GLY A 40 41.91 12.75 -4.06
CA GLY A 40 40.57 12.36 -3.63
C GLY A 40 40.14 10.94 -4.01
N LYS A 41 41.06 10.05 -4.42
CA LYS A 41 40.73 8.70 -4.92
C LYS A 41 41.18 7.60 -3.96
N TYR A 42 40.44 6.49 -3.93
CA TYR A 42 40.82 5.29 -3.18
C TYR A 42 42.11 4.65 -3.69
N GLY A 43 42.30 4.66 -5.00
CA GLY A 43 43.39 3.97 -5.67
C GLY A 43 42.86 2.88 -6.61
N ALA A 44 43.22 3.04 -7.87
CA ALA A 44 42.96 2.12 -8.97
C ALA A 44 44.24 1.95 -9.78
N GLN A 45 44.38 0.77 -10.38
CA GLN A 45 45.50 0.45 -11.27
C GLN A 45 45.15 0.89 -12.70
N ASN A 46 46.05 1.62 -13.33
CA ASN A 46 45.94 1.98 -14.75
C ASN A 46 46.37 0.79 -15.63
N ASP A 47 46.10 0.85 -16.94
CA ASP A 47 46.49 -0.20 -17.91
C ASP A 47 48.00 -0.50 -17.94
N LYS A 48 48.83 0.47 -17.52
CA LYS A 48 50.28 0.34 -17.40
C LYS A 48 50.75 -0.32 -16.10
N GLY A 49 49.82 -0.71 -15.22
CA GLY A 49 50.11 -1.31 -13.92
C GLY A 49 50.39 -0.29 -12.80
N GLU A 50 50.36 1.01 -13.08
CA GLU A 50 50.62 2.06 -12.10
C GLU A 50 49.40 2.35 -11.22
N TRP A 51 49.64 2.52 -9.91
CA TRP A 51 48.62 2.88 -8.92
C TRP A 51 48.51 4.40 -8.72
N ASN A 52 47.32 4.85 -8.31
CA ASN A 52 47.03 6.21 -7.83
C ASN A 52 46.34 6.17 -6.44
N GLY A 53 45.88 7.33 -5.96
CA GLY A 53 45.11 7.45 -4.71
C GLY A 53 45.84 6.97 -3.46
N MET A 54 45.05 6.59 -2.46
CA MET A 54 45.56 6.11 -1.17
C MET A 54 46.47 4.89 -1.32
N VAL A 55 46.17 3.98 -2.25
CA VAL A 55 47.02 2.80 -2.50
C VAL A 55 48.43 3.21 -2.93
N LYS A 56 48.57 4.20 -3.82
CA LYS A 56 49.90 4.69 -4.25
C LYS A 56 50.64 5.37 -3.10
N GLU A 57 49.95 6.17 -2.29
CA GLU A 57 50.58 6.86 -1.15
C GLU A 57 51.15 5.86 -0.11
N LEU A 58 50.51 4.68 0.05
CA LEU A 58 51.05 3.59 0.87
C LEU A 58 52.25 2.90 0.22
N ILE A 59 52.19 2.61 -1.08
CA ILE A 59 53.31 1.99 -1.83
C ILE A 59 54.55 2.88 -1.81
N ASP A 60 54.37 4.18 -2.03
CA ASP A 60 55.45 5.17 -2.04
C ASP A 60 55.93 5.53 -0.61
N HIS A 61 55.34 4.96 0.45
CA HIS A 61 55.55 5.34 1.85
C HIS A 61 55.39 6.84 2.14
N LYS A 62 54.49 7.50 1.40
CA LYS A 62 54.06 8.88 1.69
C LYS A 62 53.09 8.94 2.86
N ALA A 63 52.37 7.85 3.11
CA ALA A 63 51.54 7.63 4.28
C ALA A 63 51.91 6.28 4.92
N ASP A 64 51.93 6.23 6.25
CA ASP A 64 52.25 5.02 7.01
C ASP A 64 51.02 4.13 7.25
N LEU A 65 49.83 4.74 7.29
CA LEU A 65 48.57 4.06 7.57
C LEU A 65 47.42 4.73 6.83
N ALA A 66 46.54 3.93 6.23
CA ALA A 66 45.28 4.40 5.65
C ALA A 66 44.09 3.89 6.46
N VAL A 67 43.45 4.80 7.22
CA VAL A 67 42.19 4.52 7.91
C VAL A 67 41.05 5.16 7.12
N ALA A 68 40.39 4.34 6.30
CA ALA A 68 39.35 4.77 5.38
C ALA A 68 38.37 3.62 5.11
N PRO A 69 37.18 3.88 4.53
CA PRO A 69 36.28 2.84 4.02
C PRO A 69 36.86 2.19 2.75
N LEU A 70 37.98 1.48 2.88
CA LEU A 70 38.71 0.87 1.78
C LEU A 70 38.37 -0.62 1.69
N THR A 71 37.74 -1.02 0.58
CA THR A 71 37.42 -2.42 0.32
C THR A 71 38.68 -3.24 0.03
N ILE A 72 38.84 -4.35 0.76
CA ILE A 72 39.86 -5.37 0.52
C ILE A 72 39.53 -6.07 -0.80
N THR A 73 40.45 -6.02 -1.75
CA THR A 73 40.34 -6.74 -3.03
C THR A 73 41.64 -7.46 -3.32
N TYR A 74 41.55 -8.58 -4.06
CA TYR A 74 42.72 -9.39 -4.42
C TYR A 74 43.83 -8.58 -5.11
N VAL A 75 43.47 -7.59 -5.94
CA VAL A 75 44.45 -6.77 -6.66
C VAL A 75 45.18 -5.80 -5.73
N ARG A 76 44.50 -5.28 -4.69
CA ARG A 76 45.12 -4.40 -3.69
C ARG A 76 46.01 -5.17 -2.71
N GLU A 77 45.58 -6.36 -2.30
CA GLU A 77 46.33 -7.23 -1.38
C GLU A 77 47.70 -7.65 -1.94
N LYS A 78 47.91 -7.60 -3.26
CA LYS A 78 49.21 -7.87 -3.88
C LYS A 78 50.26 -6.78 -3.66
N VAL A 79 49.83 -5.57 -3.32
CA VAL A 79 50.72 -4.38 -3.25
C VAL A 79 50.74 -3.72 -1.88
N ILE A 80 49.72 -3.97 -1.05
CA ILE A 80 49.61 -3.49 0.32
C ILE A 80 49.00 -4.58 1.21
N ASP A 81 49.41 -4.58 2.47
CA ASP A 81 48.85 -5.48 3.48
C ASP A 81 47.60 -4.88 4.14
N PHE A 82 46.67 -5.75 4.51
CA PHE A 82 45.44 -5.38 5.22
C PHE A 82 45.36 -6.05 6.59
N SER A 83 44.71 -5.38 7.54
CA SER A 83 44.25 -6.01 8.78
C SER A 83 43.03 -6.90 8.52
N LYS A 84 42.54 -7.58 9.57
CA LYS A 84 41.25 -8.26 9.49
C LYS A 84 40.13 -7.23 9.28
N PRO A 85 39.11 -7.55 8.45
CA PRO A 85 38.00 -6.63 8.22
C PRO A 85 37.27 -6.34 9.53
N PHE A 86 37.05 -5.06 9.84
CA PHE A 86 36.35 -4.61 11.05
C PHE A 86 34.86 -4.33 10.81
N MET A 87 34.43 -4.25 9.54
CA MET A 87 33.04 -4.04 9.14
C MET A 87 32.75 -4.80 7.85
N THR A 88 31.66 -5.55 7.83
CA THR A 88 31.17 -6.24 6.62
C THR A 88 30.12 -5.38 5.93
N LEU A 89 30.30 -5.19 4.63
CA LEU A 89 29.40 -4.41 3.78
C LEU A 89 29.23 -5.11 2.44
N GLY A 90 28.06 -4.93 1.84
CA GLY A 90 27.66 -5.52 0.57
C GLY A 90 27.19 -4.45 -0.42
N ILE A 91 26.91 -4.88 -1.65
CA ILE A 91 26.30 -4.00 -2.66
C ILE A 91 24.81 -3.90 -2.34
N SER A 92 24.31 -2.68 -2.19
CA SER A 92 22.88 -2.40 -2.04
C SER A 92 22.39 -1.51 -3.17
N ILE A 93 21.11 -1.68 -3.53
CA ILE A 93 20.45 -0.85 -4.54
C ILE A 93 19.63 0.21 -3.80
N LEU A 94 19.95 1.47 -4.06
CA LEU A 94 19.16 2.59 -3.57
C LEU A 94 18.14 2.99 -4.63
N TYR A 95 16.85 2.95 -4.30
CA TYR A 95 15.77 3.42 -5.16
C TYR A 95 14.86 4.41 -4.42
N ARG A 96 14.18 5.25 -5.19
CA ARG A 96 13.24 6.22 -4.64
C ARG A 96 11.98 5.50 -4.14
N LYS A 97 11.61 5.75 -2.88
CA LYS A 97 10.33 5.28 -2.34
C LYS A 97 9.18 5.70 -3.27
N PRO A 98 8.36 4.77 -3.79
CA PRO A 98 7.25 5.12 -4.65
C PRO A 98 6.28 6.02 -3.90
N ASN A 99 5.76 7.04 -4.58
CA ASN A 99 4.70 7.87 -4.02
C ASN A 99 3.46 6.98 -3.88
N GLY A 100 2.91 6.85 -2.67
CA GLY A 100 1.64 6.14 -2.48
C GLY A 100 0.55 6.78 -3.33
N THR A 101 -0.18 5.99 -4.10
CA THR A 101 -1.38 6.47 -4.78
C THR A 101 -2.45 6.72 -3.72
N ASN A 102 -2.81 7.99 -3.50
CA ASN A 102 -3.93 8.32 -2.61
C ASN A 102 -5.20 7.66 -3.15
N PRO A 103 -6.02 7.01 -2.30
CA PRO A 103 -7.30 6.47 -2.75
C PRO A 103 -8.16 7.61 -3.33
N GLY A 104 -8.70 7.40 -4.53
CA GLY A 104 -9.59 8.36 -5.17
C GLY A 104 -10.91 8.54 -4.40
N VAL A 105 -11.67 9.59 -4.72
CA VAL A 105 -12.96 9.93 -4.06
C VAL A 105 -13.96 8.74 -4.07
N PHE A 106 -13.89 7.89 -5.09
CA PHE A 106 -14.75 6.71 -5.26
C PHE A 106 -14.12 5.40 -4.76
N SER A 107 -13.11 5.46 -3.88
CA SER A 107 -12.45 4.25 -3.38
C SER A 107 -13.38 3.29 -2.63
N PHE A 108 -14.53 3.76 -2.16
CA PHE A 108 -15.56 2.91 -1.56
C PHE A 108 -16.25 1.99 -2.59
N LEU A 109 -16.18 2.28 -3.89
CA LEU A 109 -16.74 1.41 -4.94
C LEU A 109 -15.76 0.29 -5.37
N ASN A 110 -14.47 0.46 -5.11
CA ASN A 110 -13.40 -0.49 -5.47
C ASN A 110 -13.53 -1.92 -4.91
N PRO A 111 -14.20 -2.19 -3.76
CA PRO A 111 -14.36 -3.56 -3.26
C PRO A 111 -15.16 -4.50 -4.17
N LEU A 112 -15.90 -3.96 -5.13
CA LEU A 112 -16.65 -4.71 -6.15
C LEU A 112 -16.28 -4.18 -7.55
N SER A 113 -16.20 -5.08 -8.53
CA SER A 113 -15.96 -4.68 -9.92
C SER A 113 -17.11 -3.79 -10.43
N PRO A 114 -16.85 -2.80 -11.31
CA PRO A 114 -17.88 -2.02 -11.99
C PRO A 114 -18.95 -2.89 -12.67
N ASP A 115 -18.58 -4.07 -13.18
CA ASP A 115 -19.52 -5.00 -13.80
C ASP A 115 -20.57 -5.51 -12.80
N ILE A 116 -20.15 -5.83 -11.57
CA ILE A 116 -21.04 -6.31 -10.51
C ILE A 116 -22.03 -5.21 -10.12
N TRP A 117 -21.57 -3.96 -10.03
CA TRP A 117 -22.44 -2.81 -9.78
C TRP A 117 -23.52 -2.66 -10.86
N MET A 118 -23.14 -2.85 -12.13
CA MET A 118 -24.09 -2.84 -13.24
C MET A 118 -25.11 -4.00 -13.14
N TYR A 119 -24.65 -5.21 -12.80
CA TYR A 119 -25.55 -6.36 -12.59
C TYR A 119 -26.49 -6.18 -11.40
N VAL A 120 -26.05 -5.57 -10.30
CA VAL A 120 -26.90 -5.28 -9.14
C VAL A 120 -28.00 -4.28 -9.51
N LEU A 121 -27.65 -3.22 -10.27
CA LEU A 121 -28.62 -2.24 -10.76
C LEU A 121 -29.66 -2.90 -11.70
N LEU A 122 -29.20 -3.72 -12.64
CA LEU A 122 -30.08 -4.43 -13.56
C LEU A 122 -30.98 -5.45 -12.84
N ALA A 123 -30.44 -6.19 -11.87
CA ALA A 123 -31.19 -7.13 -11.06
C ALA A 123 -32.26 -6.43 -10.21
N CYS A 124 -31.94 -5.25 -9.64
CA CYS A 124 -32.89 -4.44 -8.89
C CYS A 124 -34.08 -4.01 -9.78
N LEU A 125 -33.82 -3.49 -10.98
CA LEU A 125 -34.87 -3.15 -11.94
C LEU A 125 -35.69 -4.37 -12.36
N GLY A 126 -35.03 -5.50 -12.65
CA GLY A 126 -35.68 -6.74 -13.04
C GLY A 126 -36.63 -7.28 -11.97
N VAL A 127 -36.20 -7.31 -10.71
CA VAL A 127 -37.04 -7.76 -9.59
C VAL A 127 -38.22 -6.83 -9.36
N SER A 128 -38.02 -5.52 -9.47
CA SER A 128 -39.12 -4.55 -9.37
C SER A 128 -40.16 -4.73 -10.49
N CYS A 129 -39.73 -5.01 -11.73
CA CYS A 129 -40.65 -5.34 -12.81
C CYS A 129 -41.41 -6.65 -12.57
N VAL A 130 -40.72 -7.70 -12.11
CA VAL A 130 -41.35 -9.00 -11.79
C VAL A 130 -42.36 -8.86 -10.66
N LEU A 131 -42.02 -8.13 -9.59
CA LEU A 131 -42.93 -7.85 -8.48
C LEU A 131 -44.16 -7.07 -8.95
N PHE A 132 -43.98 -6.03 -9.78
CA PHE A 132 -45.09 -5.27 -10.34
C PHE A 132 -46.06 -6.15 -11.15
N VAL A 133 -45.51 -6.99 -12.03
CA VAL A 133 -46.30 -7.92 -12.86
C VAL A 133 -47.09 -8.90 -11.98
N ILE A 134 -46.42 -9.58 -11.05
CA ILE A 134 -47.06 -10.58 -10.17
C ILE A 134 -48.11 -9.92 -9.27
N ALA A 135 -47.84 -8.74 -8.74
CA ALA A 135 -48.79 -8.01 -7.90
C ALA A 135 -50.03 -7.57 -8.68
N ARG A 136 -49.91 -7.24 -9.98
CA ARG A 136 -51.06 -6.88 -10.83
C ARG A 136 -51.93 -8.09 -11.18
N PHE A 137 -51.30 -9.24 -11.44
CA PHE A 137 -52.00 -10.48 -11.82
C PHE A 137 -52.60 -11.24 -10.64
N THR A 138 -52.09 -11.03 -9.43
CA THR A 138 -52.55 -11.76 -8.25
C THR A 138 -53.71 -11.00 -7.58
N PRO A 139 -54.96 -11.51 -7.60
CA PRO A 139 -56.11 -10.84 -7.00
C PRO A 139 -56.01 -10.68 -5.47
N TYR A 140 -55.17 -11.49 -4.81
CA TYR A 140 -54.95 -11.44 -3.37
C TYR A 140 -54.12 -10.24 -2.87
N GLU A 141 -53.48 -9.48 -3.76
CA GLU A 141 -52.79 -8.23 -3.41
C GLU A 141 -53.72 -7.01 -3.44
N TRP A 142 -54.91 -7.17 -4.01
CA TRP A 142 -55.93 -6.14 -4.07
C TRP A 142 -56.68 -6.11 -2.74
N TYR A 143 -56.71 -4.96 -2.06
CA TYR A 143 -57.45 -4.80 -0.82
C TYR A 143 -58.51 -3.71 -0.94
N ASN A 144 -59.65 -3.90 -0.30
CA ASN A 144 -60.68 -2.89 -0.20
C ASN A 144 -60.22 -1.83 0.84
N PRO A 145 -60.06 -0.55 0.46
CA PRO A 145 -59.65 0.52 1.37
C PRO A 145 -60.66 0.78 2.51
N HIS A 146 -61.91 0.37 2.33
CA HIS A 146 -63.00 0.55 3.27
C HIS A 146 -63.61 -0.81 3.69
N PRO A 147 -62.99 -1.55 4.63
CA PRO A 147 -63.47 -2.86 5.07
C PRO A 147 -64.85 -2.82 5.75
N CYS A 148 -65.35 -1.63 6.08
CA CYS A 148 -66.66 -1.41 6.72
C CYS A 148 -67.81 -1.23 5.72
N ASN A 149 -67.55 -1.19 4.40
CA ASN A 149 -68.59 -1.10 3.37
C ASN A 149 -68.51 -2.31 2.43
N PRO A 150 -69.41 -3.31 2.58
CA PRO A 150 -69.38 -4.54 1.78
C PRO A 150 -69.63 -4.34 0.28
N ASP A 151 -70.24 -3.21 -0.12
CA ASP A 151 -70.68 -2.93 -1.50
C ASP A 151 -69.68 -2.08 -2.31
N SER A 152 -68.49 -1.78 -1.80
CA SER A 152 -67.48 -1.04 -2.55
C SER A 152 -66.58 -1.97 -3.36
N ASP A 153 -66.82 -2.07 -4.68
CA ASP A 153 -65.98 -2.80 -5.65
C ASP A 153 -64.61 -2.13 -5.94
N VAL A 154 -64.26 -1.06 -5.21
CA VAL A 154 -63.00 -0.34 -5.38
C VAL A 154 -61.91 -1.07 -4.61
N VAL A 155 -61.08 -1.79 -5.34
CA VAL A 155 -59.94 -2.53 -4.80
C VAL A 155 -58.66 -1.77 -5.17
N GLU A 156 -57.77 -1.53 -4.21
CA GLU A 156 -56.51 -0.83 -4.41
C GLU A 156 -55.31 -1.78 -4.32
N ASN A 157 -54.29 -1.49 -5.11
CA ASN A 157 -53.03 -2.21 -5.12
C ASN A 157 -51.88 -1.22 -4.84
N ASN A 158 -51.21 -1.40 -3.70
CA ASN A 158 -50.12 -0.52 -3.27
C ASN A 158 -48.82 -0.74 -4.05
N PHE A 159 -48.69 -1.83 -4.82
CA PHE A 159 -47.55 -2.10 -5.69
C PHE A 159 -47.73 -1.42 -7.05
N THR A 160 -47.55 -0.10 -7.08
CA THR A 160 -47.24 0.61 -8.34
C THR A 160 -45.80 0.33 -8.78
N LEU A 161 -45.43 0.65 -10.03
CA LEU A 161 -44.06 0.42 -10.53
C LEU A 161 -43.01 1.13 -9.68
N LEU A 162 -43.29 2.37 -9.27
CA LEU A 162 -42.41 3.18 -8.43
C LEU A 162 -42.33 2.64 -6.98
N ASN A 163 -43.44 2.14 -6.44
CA ASN A 163 -43.49 1.49 -5.13
C ASN A 163 -42.77 0.12 -5.13
N SER A 164 -42.84 -0.62 -6.24
CA SER A 164 -42.10 -1.88 -6.44
C SER A 164 -40.60 -1.64 -6.62
N PHE A 165 -40.22 -0.52 -7.23
CA PHE A 165 -38.85 -0.04 -7.27
C PHE A 165 -38.34 0.34 -5.88
N TRP A 166 -39.13 1.11 -5.13
CA TRP A 166 -38.81 1.49 -3.75
C TRP A 166 -38.67 0.28 -2.83
N PHE A 167 -39.52 -0.73 -2.97
CA PHE A 167 -39.38 -2.02 -2.26
C PHE A 167 -38.03 -2.70 -2.57
N GLY A 168 -37.66 -2.77 -3.86
CA GLY A 168 -36.40 -3.37 -4.30
C GLY A 168 -35.17 -2.65 -3.74
N VAL A 169 -35.16 -1.32 -3.79
CA VAL A 169 -34.08 -0.47 -3.26
C VAL A 169 -34.03 -0.50 -1.73
N GLY A 170 -35.17 -0.40 -1.05
CA GLY A 170 -35.24 -0.45 0.42
C GLY A 170 -34.73 -1.78 1.00
N ALA A 171 -34.95 -2.89 0.28
CA ALA A 171 -34.39 -4.20 0.61
C ALA A 171 -32.87 -4.29 0.39
N LEU A 172 -32.33 -3.60 -0.62
CA LEU A 172 -30.88 -3.52 -0.86
C LEU A 172 -30.17 -2.66 0.19
N MET A 173 -30.82 -1.61 0.69
CA MET A 173 -30.28 -0.72 1.72
C MET A 173 -30.48 -1.22 3.15
N GLN A 174 -31.08 -2.42 3.34
CA GLN A 174 -31.48 -2.96 4.66
C GLN A 174 -32.41 -2.05 5.48
N GLN A 175 -33.08 -1.07 4.85
CA GLN A 175 -33.99 -0.15 5.54
C GLN A 175 -35.41 -0.72 5.63
N GLY A 176 -35.73 -1.72 4.81
CA GLY A 176 -37.09 -2.23 4.68
C GLY A 176 -38.00 -1.25 3.94
N SER A 177 -39.26 -1.63 3.75
CA SER A 177 -40.27 -0.79 3.11
C SER A 177 -41.58 -0.89 3.89
N GLU A 178 -42.34 0.20 3.92
CA GLU A 178 -43.70 0.22 4.48
C GLU A 178 -44.68 -0.67 3.70
N LEU A 179 -44.28 -1.09 2.49
CA LEU A 179 -45.02 -1.98 1.61
C LEU A 179 -44.73 -3.44 1.98
N MET A 180 -45.75 -4.14 2.46
CA MET A 180 -45.66 -5.54 2.83
C MET A 180 -46.42 -6.42 1.83
N PRO A 181 -45.76 -7.35 1.12
CA PRO A 181 -46.44 -8.28 0.21
C PRO A 181 -47.39 -9.20 0.98
N LYS A 182 -48.65 -9.29 0.52
CA LYS A 182 -49.70 -10.10 1.17
C LYS A 182 -49.82 -11.49 0.55
N ALA A 183 -49.66 -11.59 -0.76
CA ALA A 183 -49.78 -12.85 -1.49
C ALA A 183 -48.55 -13.76 -1.28
N LEU A 184 -48.77 -15.08 -1.40
CA LEU A 184 -47.68 -16.05 -1.26
C LEU A 184 -46.63 -15.90 -2.38
N SER A 185 -47.07 -15.62 -3.62
CA SER A 185 -46.21 -15.45 -4.79
C SER A 185 -45.24 -14.27 -4.66
N THR A 186 -45.73 -13.11 -4.24
CA THR A 186 -44.93 -11.89 -4.01
C THR A 186 -43.98 -12.04 -2.82
N ARG A 187 -44.40 -12.76 -1.77
CA ARG A 187 -43.53 -13.10 -0.62
C ARG A 187 -42.37 -14.01 -0.99
N ILE A 188 -42.57 -15.00 -1.87
CA ILE A 188 -41.49 -15.88 -2.32
C ILE A 188 -40.44 -15.07 -3.11
N VAL A 189 -40.88 -14.20 -4.03
CA VAL A 189 -39.98 -13.33 -4.80
C VAL A 189 -39.23 -12.36 -3.88
N GLY A 190 -39.94 -11.74 -2.92
CA GLY A 190 -39.32 -10.88 -1.91
C GLY A 190 -38.30 -11.63 -1.03
N GLY A 191 -38.60 -12.87 -0.63
CA GLY A 191 -37.68 -13.71 0.14
C GLY A 191 -36.41 -14.08 -0.61
N ILE A 192 -36.52 -14.43 -1.90
CA ILE A 192 -35.35 -14.69 -2.75
C ILE A 192 -34.52 -13.41 -2.91
N TRP A 193 -35.17 -12.26 -3.11
CA TRP A 193 -34.49 -10.98 -3.20
C TRP A 193 -33.76 -10.63 -1.90
N TRP A 194 -34.38 -10.81 -0.73
CA TRP A 194 -33.72 -10.60 0.56
C TRP A 194 -32.51 -11.49 0.77
N PHE A 195 -32.58 -12.76 0.36
CA PHE A 195 -31.44 -13.67 0.45
C PHE A 195 -30.30 -13.20 -0.47
N PHE A 196 -30.63 -12.77 -1.69
CA PHE A 196 -29.65 -12.22 -2.63
C PHE A 196 -28.99 -10.93 -2.09
N THR A 197 -29.76 -9.96 -1.58
CA THR A 197 -29.21 -8.70 -1.05
C THR A 197 -28.32 -8.95 0.16
N LEU A 198 -28.68 -9.90 1.03
CA LEU A 198 -27.84 -10.30 2.17
C LEU A 198 -26.47 -10.79 1.71
N ILE A 199 -26.42 -11.68 0.71
CA ILE A 199 -25.16 -12.21 0.16
C ILE A 199 -24.30 -11.09 -0.41
N ILE A 200 -24.90 -10.20 -1.23
CA ILE A 200 -24.16 -9.10 -1.86
C ILE A 200 -23.55 -8.16 -0.82
N ILE A 201 -24.33 -7.74 0.18
CA ILE A 201 -23.85 -6.81 1.20
C ILE A 201 -22.78 -7.48 2.07
N SER A 202 -22.96 -8.74 2.44
CA SER A 202 -21.96 -9.51 3.19
C SER A 202 -20.65 -9.67 2.42
N SER A 203 -20.72 -9.88 1.10
CA SER A 203 -19.51 -9.95 0.26
C SER A 203 -18.83 -8.59 0.11
N TYR A 204 -19.61 -7.51 -0.02
CA TYR A 204 -19.09 -6.15 -0.08
C TYR A 204 -18.35 -5.78 1.21
N THR A 205 -18.95 -6.05 2.37
CA THR A 205 -18.33 -5.73 3.67
C THR A 205 -17.06 -6.55 3.91
N ALA A 206 -17.06 -7.84 3.53
CA ALA A 206 -15.87 -8.68 3.60
C ALA A 206 -14.74 -8.17 2.70
N ASN A 207 -15.04 -7.82 1.44
CA ASN A 207 -14.05 -7.33 0.49
C ASN A 207 -13.54 -5.93 0.87
N LEU A 208 -14.40 -5.07 1.42
CA LEU A 208 -14.00 -3.75 1.92
C LEU A 208 -13.02 -3.89 3.09
N ALA A 209 -13.28 -4.80 4.03
CA ALA A 209 -12.38 -5.08 5.14
C ALA A 209 -11.03 -5.65 4.65
N ALA A 210 -11.06 -6.56 3.67
CA ALA A 210 -9.85 -7.06 3.03
C ALA A 210 -9.07 -5.93 2.31
N PHE A 211 -9.75 -5.06 1.58
CA PHE A 211 -9.11 -3.94 0.87
C PHE A 211 -8.41 -2.97 1.83
N LEU A 212 -9.04 -2.65 2.97
CA LEU A 212 -8.45 -1.76 3.98
C LEU A 212 -7.26 -2.39 4.72
N THR A 213 -7.15 -3.72 4.73
CA THR A 213 -6.02 -4.43 5.36
C THR A 213 -4.90 -4.74 4.39
N VAL A 214 -5.19 -4.77 3.08
CA VAL A 214 -4.25 -5.04 1.99
C VAL A 214 -3.83 -3.72 1.31
N GLU A 215 -3.41 -2.74 2.10
CA GLU A 215 -2.47 -1.73 1.58
C GLU A 215 -1.13 -2.44 1.33
N ARG A 216 -1.05 -3.06 0.16
CA ARG A 216 0.04 -3.92 -0.29
C ARG A 216 1.36 -3.16 -0.20
N MET A 217 2.25 -3.64 0.66
CA MET A 217 3.69 -3.45 0.52
C MET A 217 4.17 -4.25 -0.70
N GLU A 218 3.80 -3.83 -1.91
CA GLU A 218 4.55 -4.27 -3.10
C GLU A 218 5.79 -3.37 -3.19
N SER A 219 6.93 -3.89 -2.74
CA SER A 219 8.22 -3.31 -3.10
C SER A 219 8.42 -3.55 -4.60
N PRO A 220 8.57 -2.50 -5.42
CA PRO A 220 8.76 -2.69 -6.86
C PRO A 220 10.11 -3.34 -7.22
N ILE A 221 10.98 -3.55 -6.23
CA ILE A 221 12.33 -4.11 -6.36
C ILE A 221 12.60 -4.97 -5.11
N ASP A 222 13.06 -6.20 -5.31
CA ASP A 222 13.58 -7.11 -4.26
C ASP A 222 15.01 -6.72 -3.82
#